data_AF-A0A0K1RCY9-F1
#
_entry.id   AF-A0A0K1RCY9-F1
#
_cell.length_a   1.000
_cell.length_b   1.000
_cell.length_c   1.000
_cell.angle_alpha   90.00
_cell.angle_beta   90.00
_cell.angle_gamma   90.00
#
_symmetry.space_group_name_H-M   'P 1'
#
loop_
_entity.id
_entity.type
_entity.pdbx_description
1 polymer ?
#
loop_
_entity_poly.entity_id
_entity_poly.type
_entity_poly.pdbx_seq_one_letter_code
_entity_poly.pdbx_strand_id
1 'polypeptide(L)'
;MVMALSIAMLVAGAVYLVLQRGMVRVVFGMSLLGHAGNLTLLATGVGAWRGEAFPSRTPVEDIADPLPQAFVLTAIVIAMATTTILLMMASLGRDDDTSDNPTGNDAAYDKMRLSPSALSTAGRRARLNPKKLEEVHNMDVSEVNR
;
A
#
# COMPACT_ATOMS: atom_id res chain seq x y z
N MET A 1 -9.11 -35.91 1.76
CA MET A 1 -10.16 -35.06 2.39
C MET A 1 -9.57 -33.84 3.08
N VAL A 2 -8.55 -33.99 3.93
CA VAL A 2 -7.89 -32.85 4.61
C VAL A 2 -7.42 -31.78 3.60
N MET A 3 -6.68 -32.16 2.55
CA MET A 3 -6.21 -31.23 1.51
C MET A 3 -7.34 -30.42 0.85
N ALA A 4 -8.47 -31.08 0.53
CA ALA A 4 -9.61 -30.42 -0.10
C ALA A 4 -10.26 -29.39 0.83
N LEU A 5 -10.40 -29.72 2.12
CA LEU A 5 -10.90 -28.78 3.13
C LEU A 5 -9.95 -27.60 3.35
N SER A 6 -8.64 -27.84 3.41
CA SER A 6 -7.64 -26.78 3.52
C SER A 6 -7.69 -25.83 2.33
N ILE A 7 -7.77 -26.34 1.09
CA ILE A 7 -7.89 -25.53 -0.12
C ILE A 7 -9.17 -24.69 -0.07
N ALA A 8 -10.31 -25.30 0.26
CA ALA A 8 -11.58 -24.58 0.35
C ALA A 8 -11.53 -23.44 1.38
N MET A 9 -10.92 -23.66 2.54
CA MET A 9 -10.77 -22.65 3.59
C MET A 9 -9.84 -21.50 3.15
N LEU A 10 -8.73 -21.81 2.48
CA LEU A 10 -7.81 -20.81 1.94
C LEU A 10 -8.45 -19.98 0.82
N VAL A 11 -9.21 -20.61 -0.09
CA VAL A 11 -9.93 -19.91 -1.16
C VAL A 11 -11.02 -19.00 -0.58
N ALA A 12 -11.80 -19.49 0.39
CA ALA A 12 -12.82 -18.68 1.07
C ALA A 12 -12.20 -17.46 1.77
N GLY A 13 -11.10 -17.65 2.50
CA GLY A 13 -10.36 -16.56 3.14
C GLY A 13 -9.76 -15.58 2.14
N ALA A 14 -9.19 -16.07 1.05
CA ALA A 14 -8.64 -15.24 -0.02
C ALA A 14 -9.72 -14.35 -0.66
N VAL A 15 -10.84 -14.94 -1.07
CA VAL A 15 -11.97 -14.21 -1.66
C VAL A 15 -12.51 -13.17 -0.68
N TYR A 16 -12.71 -13.55 0.58
CA TYR A 16 -13.18 -12.62 1.62
C TYR A 16 -12.27 -11.40 1.76
N LEU A 17 -10.95 -11.60 1.83
CA LEU A 17 -9.99 -10.51 2.00
C LEU A 17 -9.85 -9.62 0.77
N VAL A 18 -9.96 -10.19 -0.44
CA VAL A 18 -9.94 -9.41 -1.70
C VAL A 18 -11.18 -8.52 -1.81
N LEU A 19 -12.33 -8.96 -1.28
CA LEU A 19 -13.56 -8.16 -1.25
C LEU A 19 -13.52 -7.05 -0.18
N GLN A 20 -12.60 -7.10 0.77
CA GLN A 20 -12.46 -6.04 1.77
C GLN A 20 -11.70 -4.84 1.21
N ARG A 21 -12.07 -3.66 1.71
CA ARG A 21 -11.41 -2.40 1.38
C ARG A 21 -10.07 -2.31 2.13
N GLY A 22 -8.99 -1.99 1.42
CA GLY A 22 -7.64 -1.87 1.95
C GLY A 22 -6.62 -2.67 1.13
N MET A 23 -5.60 -1.99 0.61
CA MET A 23 -4.50 -2.55 -0.18
C MET A 23 -3.77 -3.66 0.57
N VAL A 24 -3.51 -3.48 1.88
CA VAL A 24 -2.86 -4.51 2.70
C VAL A 24 -3.72 -5.78 2.79
N ARG A 25 -5.04 -5.64 2.89
CA ARG A 25 -5.97 -6.79 2.95
C ARG A 25 -6.01 -7.53 1.62
N VAL A 26 -6.00 -6.80 0.51
CA VAL A 26 -5.89 -7.38 -0.84
C VAL A 26 -4.58 -8.15 -1.01
N VAL A 27 -3.46 -7.63 -0.50
CA VAL A 27 -2.16 -8.34 -0.52
C VAL A 27 -2.25 -9.68 0.22
N PHE A 28 -2.82 -9.68 1.43
CA PHE A 28 -3.03 -10.93 2.19
C PHE A 28 -3.99 -11.89 1.48
N GLY A 29 -5.05 -11.37 0.87
CA GLY A 29 -5.99 -12.16 0.06
C GLY A 29 -5.30 -12.83 -1.13
N MET A 30 -4.46 -12.09 -1.87
CA MET A 30 -3.67 -12.63 -2.98
C MET A 30 -2.63 -13.65 -2.52
N SER A 31 -2.00 -13.44 -1.35
CA SER A 31 -1.07 -14.40 -0.76
C SER A 31 -1.75 -15.72 -0.40
N LEU A 32 -2.93 -15.67 0.25
CA LEU A 32 -3.74 -16.85 0.55
C LEU A 32 -4.18 -17.59 -0.71
N LEU A 33 -4.55 -16.86 -1.77
CA LEU A 33 -4.91 -17.45 -3.06
C LEU A 33 -3.72 -18.17 -3.71
N GLY A 34 -2.52 -17.59 -3.63
CA GLY A 34 -1.28 -18.22 -4.08
C GLY A 34 -1.00 -19.54 -3.34
N HIS A 35 -1.19 -19.57 -2.02
CA HIS A 35 -1.06 -20.81 -1.25
C HIS A 35 -2.11 -21.86 -1.63
N ALA A 36 -3.36 -21.47 -1.85
CA ALA A 36 -4.41 -22.37 -2.32
C ALA A 36 -4.09 -22.95 -3.71
N GLY A 37 -3.59 -22.13 -4.63
CA GLY A 37 -3.15 -22.55 -5.96
C GLY A 37 -2.02 -23.57 -5.89
N ASN A 38 -1.01 -23.31 -5.06
CA ASN A 38 0.11 -24.22 -4.85
C ASN A 38 -0.35 -25.59 -4.31
N LEU A 39 -1.25 -25.60 -3.33
CA LEU A 39 -1.82 -26.84 -2.80
C LEU A 39 -2.68 -27.58 -3.82
N THR A 40 -3.43 -26.84 -4.65
CA THR A 40 -4.26 -27.41 -5.71
C THR A 40 -3.38 -28.10 -6.77
N LEU A 41 -2.28 -27.45 -7.18
CA LEU A 41 -1.31 -28.04 -8.10
C LEU A 41 -0.64 -29.27 -7.48
N LEU A 42 -0.21 -29.20 -6.22
CA LEU A 42 0.43 -30.34 -5.57
C LEU A 42 -0.54 -31.53 -5.47
N ALA A 43 -1.82 -31.27 -5.21
CA ALA A 43 -2.86 -32.28 -5.10
C ALA A 43 -3.13 -33.04 -6.42
N THR A 44 -2.71 -32.55 -7.59
CA THR A 44 -2.86 -33.27 -8.86
C THR A 44 -1.77 -34.32 -9.08
N GLY A 45 -0.55 -34.09 -8.57
CA GLY A 45 0.62 -34.97 -8.78
C GLY A 45 1.00 -35.86 -7.59
N VAL A 46 0.68 -35.40 -6.38
CA VAL A 46 0.98 -36.11 -5.13
C VAL A 46 -0.29 -36.77 -4.62
N GLY A 47 -0.53 -37.98 -5.13
CA GLY A 47 -1.39 -38.92 -4.41
C GLY A 47 -0.79 -39.21 -3.03
N ALA A 48 -1.65 -39.34 -2.01
CA ALA A 48 -1.19 -39.78 -0.69
C ALA A 48 -0.30 -41.02 -0.87
N TRP A 49 0.87 -41.04 -0.21
CA TRP A 49 1.83 -42.16 -0.21
C TRP A 49 2.86 -42.24 -1.34
N ARG A 50 3.18 -41.13 -2.01
CA ARG A 50 4.35 -41.08 -2.91
C ARG A 50 5.59 -40.53 -2.22
N GLY A 51 6.71 -41.22 -2.37
CA GLY A 51 8.03 -40.81 -1.91
C GLY A 51 8.68 -39.77 -2.83
N GLU A 52 9.93 -39.45 -2.54
CA GLU A 52 10.65 -38.34 -3.19
C GLU A 52 10.74 -38.52 -4.72
N ALA A 53 10.71 -37.41 -5.47
CA ALA A 53 10.88 -37.40 -6.93
C ALA A 53 12.35 -37.62 -7.37
N PHE A 54 13.03 -38.57 -6.73
CA PHE A 54 14.38 -38.98 -7.04
C PHE A 54 14.38 -40.46 -7.47
N PRO A 55 14.55 -40.75 -8.77
CA PRO A 55 14.58 -42.12 -9.29
C PRO A 55 15.67 -43.00 -8.68
N SER A 56 16.69 -42.41 -8.06
CA SER A 56 17.79 -43.10 -7.39
C SER A 56 17.49 -43.51 -5.96
N ARG A 57 16.42 -42.99 -5.35
CA ARG A 57 16.11 -43.17 -3.91
C ARG A 57 14.74 -43.81 -3.65
N THR A 58 13.84 -43.79 -4.62
CA THR A 58 12.46 -44.25 -4.45
C THR A 58 12.10 -45.25 -5.56
N PRO A 59 11.46 -46.38 -5.25
CA PRO A 59 10.92 -47.29 -6.26
C PRO A 59 10.00 -46.55 -7.22
N VAL A 60 10.04 -46.86 -8.53
CA VAL A 60 9.30 -46.13 -9.58
C VAL A 60 7.79 -46.10 -9.32
N GLU A 61 7.28 -47.15 -8.68
CA GLU A 61 5.88 -47.29 -8.23
C GLU A 61 5.45 -46.29 -7.15
N ASP A 62 6.39 -45.79 -6.35
CA ASP A 62 6.15 -44.85 -5.25
C ASP A 62 6.64 -43.42 -5.57
N ILE A 63 7.18 -43.15 -6.76
CA ILE A 63 7.71 -41.81 -7.09
C ILE A 63 6.59 -40.77 -7.22
N ALA A 64 6.75 -39.63 -6.53
CA ALA A 64 5.93 -38.44 -6.73
C ALA A 64 6.14 -37.82 -8.12
N ASP A 65 5.06 -37.32 -8.73
CA ASP A 65 5.14 -36.70 -10.06
C ASP A 65 6.02 -35.43 -10.01
N PRO A 66 7.13 -35.37 -10.77
CA PRO A 66 8.02 -34.23 -10.78
C PRO A 66 7.42 -33.00 -11.47
N LEU A 67 6.43 -33.17 -12.35
CA LEU A 67 5.87 -32.07 -13.14
C LEU A 67 5.09 -31.08 -12.27
N PRO A 68 4.13 -31.49 -11.42
CA PRO A 68 3.46 -30.58 -10.50
C PRO A 68 4.40 -29.94 -9.48
N GLN A 69 5.50 -30.60 -9.09
CA GLN A 69 6.50 -30.04 -8.19
C GLN A 69 7.26 -28.86 -8.83
N ALA A 70 7.69 -29.02 -10.09
CA ALA A 70 8.34 -27.94 -10.84
C ALA A 70 7.40 -26.74 -11.05
N PHE A 71 6.12 -27.00 -11.31
CA PHE A 71 5.11 -25.95 -11.44
C PHE A 71 4.88 -25.18 -10.14
N VAL A 72 4.83 -25.88 -9.00
CA VAL A 72 4.70 -25.23 -7.69
C VAL A 72 5.92 -24.35 -7.38
N LEU A 73 7.15 -24.80 -7.68
CA LEU A 73 8.34 -23.98 -7.49
C LEU A 73 8.26 -22.67 -8.32
N THR A 74 7.80 -22.77 -9.56
CA THR A 74 7.62 -21.61 -10.45
C THR A 74 6.54 -20.67 -9.92
N ALA A 75 5.41 -21.22 -9.48
CA ALA A 75 4.30 -20.47 -8.92
C ALA A 75 4.71 -19.71 -7.65
N ILE A 76 5.53 -20.30 -6.77
CA ILE A 76 6.05 -19.63 -5.56
C ILE A 76 6.89 -18.41 -5.93
N VAL A 77 7.78 -18.51 -6.91
CA VAL A 77 8.62 -17.37 -7.32
C VAL A 77 7.77 -16.23 -7.90
N ILE A 78 6.78 -16.56 -8.75
CA ILE A 78 5.84 -15.57 -9.29
C ILE A 78 5.05 -14.91 -8.17
N ALA A 79 4.54 -15.69 -7.21
CA ALA A 79 3.79 -15.17 -6.07
C ALA A 79 4.63 -14.23 -5.19
N MET A 80 5.90 -14.55 -4.95
CA MET A 80 6.80 -13.67 -4.21
C MET A 80 7.07 -12.36 -4.96
N ALA A 81 7.28 -12.43 -6.27
CA ALA A 81 7.47 -11.25 -7.11
C ALA A 81 6.23 -10.35 -7.14
N THR A 82 5.05 -10.90 -7.38
CA THR A 82 3.80 -10.13 -7.41
C THR A 82 3.45 -9.57 -6.03
N THR A 83 3.66 -10.32 -4.95
CA THR A 83 3.43 -9.83 -3.58
C THR A 83 4.33 -8.64 -3.26
N THR A 84 5.61 -8.68 -3.68
CA THR A 84 6.53 -7.54 -3.49
C THR A 84 6.06 -6.31 -4.26
N ILE A 85 5.59 -6.48 -5.50
CA ILE A 85 5.04 -5.38 -6.30
C ILE A 85 3.77 -4.81 -5.65
N LEU A 86 2.86 -5.67 -5.18
CA LEU A 86 1.64 -5.25 -4.51
C LEU A 86 1.92 -4.52 -3.19
N LEU A 87 2.88 -4.99 -2.40
CA LEU A 87 3.35 -4.32 -1.19
C LEU A 87 3.98 -2.96 -1.49
N MET A 88 4.78 -2.87 -2.55
CA MET A 88 5.35 -1.59 -3.00
C MET A 88 4.25 -0.60 -3.39
N MET A 89 3.24 -1.04 -4.14
CA MET A 89 2.08 -0.21 -4.48
C MET A 89 1.27 0.20 -3.24
N ALA A 90 1.05 -0.73 -2.31
CA ALA A 90 0.39 -0.43 -1.04
C ALA A 90 1.16 0.61 -0.23
N SER A 91 2.50 0.56 -0.25
CA SER A 91 3.36 1.56 0.41
C SER A 91 3.35 2.93 -0.26
N LEU A 92 3.07 3.01 -1.56
CA LEU A 92 2.98 4.27 -2.32
C LEU A 92 1.60 4.93 -2.18
N GLY A 93 0.55 4.15 -1.87
CA GLY A 93 -0.80 4.64 -1.62
C GLY A 93 -0.84 5.54 -0.38
N ARG A 94 -1.12 6.83 -0.59
CA ARG A 94 -1.09 7.83 0.49
C ARG A 94 -2.31 7.80 1.41
N ASP A 95 -3.40 7.16 0.98
CA ASP A 95 -4.62 6.94 1.75
C ASP A 95 -5.21 5.57 1.39
N ASP A 96 -5.15 4.63 2.34
CA ASP A 96 -5.76 3.30 2.23
C ASP A 96 -6.92 3.10 3.23
N ASP A 97 -7.25 4.17 3.98
CA ASP A 97 -8.17 4.07 5.11
C ASP A 97 -9.65 4.22 4.70
N THR A 98 -10.51 3.55 5.47
CA THR A 98 -11.97 3.65 5.45
C THR A 98 -12.45 4.55 6.59
N SER A 99 -11.76 5.66 6.83
CA SER A 99 -12.53 6.81 7.27
C SER A 99 -13.42 7.16 6.08
N ASP A 100 -14.73 6.93 6.18
CA ASP A 100 -15.66 7.98 5.79
C ASP A 100 -15.10 9.20 6.50
N ASN A 101 -14.25 9.96 5.82
CA ASN A 101 -13.96 11.29 6.25
C ASN A 101 -15.29 11.97 5.95
N PRO A 102 -16.14 12.30 6.94
CA PRO A 102 -17.00 13.45 6.74
C PRO A 102 -16.02 14.60 6.55
N THR A 103 -15.54 14.79 5.33
CA THR A 103 -15.16 16.10 4.82
C THR A 103 -16.41 16.99 4.69
N GLY A 104 -17.43 16.79 5.53
CA GLY A 104 -18.02 17.87 6.29
C GLY A 104 -17.40 17.85 7.69
N ASN A 105 -16.24 18.48 7.84
CA ASN A 105 -15.97 19.08 9.13
C ASN A 105 -16.93 20.28 9.18
N ASP A 106 -18.09 20.08 9.77
CA ASP A 106 -19.14 21.09 9.93
C ASP A 106 -18.63 22.30 10.74
N ALA A 107 -17.44 22.17 11.34
CA ALA A 107 -16.68 23.25 11.98
C ALA A 107 -15.55 23.85 11.10
N ALA A 108 -15.26 23.31 9.90
CA ALA A 108 -14.25 23.84 8.98
C ALA A 108 -14.81 24.69 7.84
N TYR A 109 -16.09 24.50 7.45
CA TYR A 109 -16.76 25.48 6.57
C TYR A 109 -16.85 26.87 7.23
N ASP A 110 -16.84 26.92 8.56
CA ASP A 110 -16.81 28.15 9.34
C ASP A 110 -15.45 28.90 9.21
N LYS A 111 -14.35 28.17 9.02
CA LYS A 111 -13.00 28.76 8.94
C LYS A 111 -12.62 29.25 7.54
N MET A 112 -13.40 28.90 6.52
CA MET A 112 -13.14 29.35 5.15
C MET A 112 -13.72 30.74 4.84
N ARG A 113 -14.57 31.30 5.71
CA ARG A 113 -15.11 32.68 5.55
C ARG A 113 -14.32 33.75 6.30
N LEU A 114 -13.40 33.39 7.20
CA LEU A 114 -12.72 34.32 8.10
C LEU A 114 -11.22 33.98 8.27
N SER A 115 -10.48 33.92 7.17
CA SER A 115 -9.03 34.13 7.24
C SER A 115 -8.68 35.43 6.52
N PRO A 116 -8.61 36.56 7.24
CA PRO A 116 -8.09 37.80 6.68
C PRO A 116 -6.63 37.57 6.31
N SER A 117 -6.39 37.59 5.00
CA SER A 117 -5.06 37.52 4.39
C SER A 117 -4.06 38.43 5.13
N ALA A 118 -3.05 37.83 5.75
CA ALA A 118 -1.93 38.55 6.37
C ALA A 118 -1.14 39.42 5.37
N LEU A 119 -1.33 39.19 4.06
CA LEU A 119 -0.75 39.98 2.97
C LEU A 119 -1.55 41.24 2.60
N SER A 120 -2.78 41.45 3.09
CA SER A 120 -3.60 42.60 2.66
C SER A 120 -3.37 43.88 3.48
N THR A 121 -2.91 43.76 4.73
CA THR A 121 -2.76 44.91 5.64
C THR A 121 -1.32 45.40 5.83
N ALA A 122 -0.32 44.55 5.56
CA ALA A 122 1.09 44.93 5.72
C ALA A 122 1.50 46.07 4.76
N GLY A 123 1.02 46.05 3.51
CA GLY A 123 1.33 47.10 2.53
C GLY A 123 0.58 48.42 2.74
N ARG A 124 -0.59 48.41 3.39
CA ARG A 124 -1.45 49.60 3.52
C ARG A 124 -1.03 50.51 4.68
N ARG A 125 -0.50 49.95 5.77
CA ARG A 125 -0.03 50.75 6.92
C ARG A 125 1.26 51.53 6.65
N ALA A 126 2.08 51.10 5.69
CA ALA A 126 3.31 51.82 5.31
C ALA A 126 3.02 53.19 4.65
N ARG A 127 1.82 53.41 4.09
CA ARG A 127 1.43 54.69 3.49
C ARG A 127 0.75 55.67 4.44
N LEU A 128 0.51 55.29 5.70
CA LEU A 128 -0.33 56.05 6.62
C LEU A 128 0.44 56.81 7.72
N ASN A 129 1.78 56.77 7.75
CA ASN A 129 2.55 57.52 8.74
C ASN A 129 3.60 58.43 8.09
N PRO A 130 3.29 59.70 7.81
CA PRO A 130 4.23 60.63 7.17
C PRO A 130 5.47 60.88 8.02
N LYS A 131 5.37 60.81 9.36
CA LYS A 131 6.53 61.01 10.26
C LYS A 131 7.61 59.93 10.10
N LYS A 132 7.24 58.72 9.68
CA LYS A 132 8.19 57.62 9.49
C LYS A 132 8.94 57.71 8.15
N LEU A 133 8.42 58.49 7.20
CA LEU A 133 9.11 58.79 5.95
C LEU A 133 10.16 59.90 6.14
N GLU A 134 9.90 60.88 7.01
CA GLU A 134 10.90 61.89 7.39
C GLU A 134 12.09 61.26 8.13
N GLU A 135 11.84 60.27 8.98
CA GLU A 135 12.89 59.57 9.74
C GLU A 135 13.82 58.76 8.83
N VAL A 136 13.27 58.11 7.79
CA VAL A 136 14.05 57.39 6.78
C VAL A 136 14.79 58.36 5.84
N HIS A 137 14.16 59.49 5.48
CA HIS A 137 14.81 60.52 4.66
C HIS A 137 16.00 61.18 5.37
N ASN A 138 15.89 61.46 6.68
CA ASN A 138 17.00 62.02 7.46
C ASN A 138 18.14 61.01 7.69
N MET A 139 17.86 59.71 7.65
CA MET A 139 18.89 58.67 7.75
C MET A 139 19.76 58.64 6.48
N ASP A 140 19.13 58.75 5.30
CA ASP A 140 19.81 58.75 3.99
C ASP A 140 20.73 59.98 3.82
N VAL A 141 20.31 61.15 4.31
CA VAL A 141 21.12 62.38 4.27
C VAL A 141 22.38 62.28 5.16
N SER A 142 22.36 61.44 6.20
CA SER A 142 23.51 61.26 7.10
C SER A 142 24.59 60.30 6.56
N GLU A 143 24.23 59.39 5.65
CA GLU A 143 25.19 58.48 4.98
C GLU A 143 25.89 59.14 3.78
N VAL A 144 25.26 60.12 3.13
CA VAL A 144 25.87 60.87 2.01
C VAL A 144 26.92 61.90 2.48
N ASN A 145 26.85 62.34 3.75
CA ASN A 145 27.76 63.35 4.31
C ASN A 145 28.84 62.75 5.24
N ARG A 146 29.33 61.56 4.91
CA ARG A 146 30.48 60.92 5.56
C ARG A 146 31.52 60.47 4.54
#